data_AF-A0A947BXZ1-F1
#
_entry.id   AF-A0A947BXZ1-F1
#
_cell.length_a   1.000
_cell.length_b   1.000
_cell.length_c   1.000
_cell.angle_alpha   90.00
_cell.angle_beta   90.00
_cell.angle_gamma   90.00
#
_symmetry.space_group_name_H-M   'P 1'
#
loop_
_entity.id
_entity.type
_entity.pdbx_description
1 polymer ?
#
loop_
_entity_poly.entity_id
_entity_poly.type
_entity_poly.pdbx_seq_one_letter_code
_entity_poly.pdbx_strand_id
1 'polypeptide(L)'
;MLIKRPPDIKPSEITPERHFVNRRNFIRTSSLAGAGLLVGTACSDDRSQAAQALPGSADETELVPNPLSDITSYNNFYEFGLDKGDPAKYSKDFKPKPWSVTIDGEADVTGTFDYDDIVGPHTIEERIYRLRCVEAWSMIVPWNGIPLGDLLKRFKPNSRAKYVAFQTVVRPAEMPGQRRGVLDFPYVEGLTIEEAMHPLTLMVTGVYGIDLPNQNGAPL
;
A
#
# COMPACT_ATOMS: atom_id res chain seq x y z
N MET A 1 3.15 -18.50 -21.75
CA MET A 1 3.99 -17.31 -21.52
C MET A 1 5.19 -17.75 -20.68
N LEU A 2 6.40 -17.77 -21.25
CA LEU A 2 7.63 -18.15 -20.53
C LEU A 2 8.09 -16.94 -19.72
N ILE A 3 7.88 -16.94 -18.41
CA ILE A 3 8.46 -15.96 -17.51
C ILE A 3 9.98 -16.16 -17.55
N LYS A 4 10.68 -15.32 -18.32
CA LYS A 4 12.13 -15.28 -18.30
C LYS A 4 12.56 -14.62 -17.00
N ARG A 5 13.44 -15.28 -16.24
CA ARG A 5 14.10 -14.65 -15.09
C ARG A 5 14.82 -13.39 -15.59
N PRO A 6 14.78 -12.27 -14.84
CA PRO A 6 15.65 -11.14 -15.13
C PRO A 6 17.09 -11.65 -15.20
N PRO A 7 17.92 -11.17 -16.15
CA PRO A 7 19.34 -11.50 -16.14
C PRO A 7 19.94 -11.08 -14.79
N ASP A 8 20.80 -11.92 -14.23
CA ASP A 8 21.56 -11.58 -13.03
C ASP A 8 22.38 -10.32 -13.32
N ILE A 9 22.02 -9.21 -12.69
CA ILE A 9 22.76 -7.95 -12.81
C ILE A 9 24.13 -8.20 -12.22
N LYS A 10 25.17 -8.04 -13.05
CA LYS A 10 26.54 -8.27 -12.57
C LYS A 10 26.88 -7.18 -11.56
N PRO A 11 27.66 -7.48 -10.50
CA PRO A 11 28.12 -6.46 -9.56
C PRO A 11 28.82 -5.25 -10.22
N SER A 12 29.40 -5.44 -11.41
CA SER A 12 30.00 -4.37 -12.23
C SER A 12 28.99 -3.42 -12.87
N GLU A 13 27.73 -3.82 -13.02
CA GLU A 13 26.63 -3.03 -13.57
C GLU A 13 25.89 -2.24 -12.48
N ILE A 14 26.12 -2.59 -11.21
CA ILE A 14 25.63 -1.86 -10.06
C ILE A 14 26.55 -0.66 -9.84
N THR A 15 25.96 0.51 -9.54
CA THR A 15 26.75 1.69 -9.17
C THR A 15 27.63 1.35 -7.98
N PRO A 16 28.97 1.45 -8.08
CA PRO A 16 29.83 1.10 -6.96
C PRO A 16 29.50 1.98 -5.75
N GLU A 17 29.52 1.39 -4.56
CA GLU A 17 29.11 2.02 -3.30
C GLU A 17 29.74 3.42 -3.11
N ARG A 18 31.03 3.56 -3.42
CA ARG A 18 31.74 4.85 -3.36
C ARG A 18 31.06 5.95 -4.16
N HIS A 19 30.51 5.65 -5.34
CA HIS A 19 29.85 6.62 -6.21
C HIS A 19 28.45 6.96 -5.68
N PHE A 20 27.74 5.97 -5.14
CA PHE A 20 26.46 6.18 -4.47
C PHE A 20 26.62 7.09 -3.23
N VAL A 21 27.59 6.78 -2.36
CA VAL A 21 27.91 7.56 -1.16
C VAL A 21 28.37 8.97 -1.53
N ASN A 22 29.26 9.11 -2.52
CA ASN A 22 29.72 10.42 -2.98
C ASN A 22 28.59 11.26 -3.57
N ARG A 23 27.67 10.67 -4.34
CA ARG A 23 26.48 11.38 -4.84
C ARG A 23 25.59 11.85 -3.71
N ARG A 24 25.39 11.03 -2.67
CA ARG A 24 24.59 11.40 -1.50
C ARG A 24 25.24 12.52 -0.69
N ASN A 25 26.56 12.44 -0.52
CA ASN A 25 27.36 13.50 0.11
C ASN A 25 27.30 14.79 -0.69
N PHE A 26 27.45 14.73 -2.02
CA PHE A 26 27.32 15.89 -2.90
C PHE A 26 25.94 16.55 -2.79
N ILE A 27 24.85 15.77 -2.85
CA ILE A 27 23.50 16.33 -2.67
C ILE A 27 23.38 17.02 -1.31
N ARG A 28 23.87 16.39 -0.23
CA ARG A 28 23.85 16.94 1.12
C ARG A 28 24.66 18.23 1.26
N THR A 29 25.84 18.30 0.66
CA THR A 29 26.70 19.49 0.72
C THR A 29 26.22 20.60 -0.21
N SER A 30 25.68 20.28 -1.39
CA SER A 30 25.08 21.26 -2.28
C SER A 30 23.82 21.93 -1.69
N SER A 31 23.00 21.18 -0.95
CA SER A 31 21.88 21.78 -0.19
C SER A 31 22.33 22.75 0.91
N LEU A 32 23.50 22.53 1.52
CA LEU A 32 24.09 23.43 2.51
C LEU A 32 24.75 24.66 1.86
N ALA A 33 25.40 24.49 0.71
CA ALA A 33 26.02 25.58 -0.03
C ALA A 33 24.98 26.55 -0.64
N GLY A 34 23.81 26.05 -1.06
CA GLY A 34 22.70 26.87 -1.53
C GLY A 34 22.09 27.77 -0.44
N ALA A 35 22.11 27.34 0.82
CA ALA A 35 21.68 28.16 1.96
C ALA A 35 22.76 29.18 2.39
N GLY A 36 24.04 28.85 2.21
CA GLY A 36 25.16 29.74 2.57
C GLY A 36 25.35 30.97 1.67
N LEU A 37 24.79 30.97 0.46
CA LEU A 37 24.88 32.11 -0.47
C LEU A 37 23.87 33.24 -0.19
N LEU A 38 22.94 33.05 0.76
CA LEU A 38 21.95 34.07 1.14
C LEU A 38 22.29 34.82 2.44
N VAL A 39 23.38 34.48 3.13
CA VAL A 39 23.77 35.14 4.40
C VAL A 39 25.13 35.81 4.22
N GLY A 40 25.11 36.92 3.49
CA GLY A 40 26.19 37.89 3.49
C GLY A 40 26.05 38.86 4.66
N THR A 41 27.07 38.86 5.53
CA THR A 41 27.51 39.94 6.43
C THR A 41 26.62 40.36 7.61
N ALA A 42 26.86 39.79 8.79
CA ALA A 42 27.02 40.54 10.06
C ALA A 42 27.61 39.66 11.18
N CYS A 43 28.84 40.01 11.57
CA CYS A 43 29.55 39.90 12.84
C CYS A 43 29.17 38.89 13.97
N SER A 44 30.27 38.31 14.48
CA SER A 44 30.63 38.00 15.89
C SER A 44 30.04 36.79 16.63
N ASP A 45 30.99 35.92 17.01
CA ASP A 45 31.05 34.99 18.15
C ASP A 45 29.80 34.83 19.03
N ASP A 46 29.05 33.76 18.76
CA ASP A 46 28.44 32.96 19.81
C ASP A 46 28.39 31.49 19.36
N ARG A 47 29.40 30.70 19.75
CA ARG A 47 29.52 29.26 19.43
C ARG A 47 28.64 28.39 20.33
N SER A 48 27.43 28.83 20.65
CA SER A 48 26.51 28.08 21.52
C SER A 48 25.04 28.36 21.24
N GLN A 49 24.56 28.04 20.02
CA GLN A 49 23.16 27.68 19.70
C GLN A 49 22.96 27.66 18.18
N ALA A 50 23.48 26.64 17.51
CA ALA A 50 23.04 26.31 16.16
C ALA A 50 23.33 24.84 15.83
N ALA A 51 22.95 23.94 16.74
CA ALA A 51 22.38 22.68 16.27
C ALA A 51 21.00 23.03 15.69
N GLN A 52 20.97 23.77 14.58
CA GLN A 52 19.78 23.89 13.77
C GLN A 52 19.48 22.47 13.32
N ALA A 53 18.43 21.92 13.92
CA ALA A 53 17.83 20.67 13.54
C ALA A 53 17.81 20.59 12.02
N LEU A 54 18.27 19.46 11.49
CA LEU A 54 17.95 19.09 10.11
C LEU A 54 16.44 19.31 9.95
N PRO A 55 15.96 20.11 8.98
CA PRO A 55 14.54 20.09 8.63
C PRO A 55 14.28 18.70 8.06
N GLY A 56 13.85 17.80 8.93
CA GLY A 56 14.06 16.37 8.78
C GLY A 56 13.75 15.56 10.04
N SER A 57 13.69 16.18 11.22
CA SER A 57 12.67 15.75 12.19
C SER A 57 11.37 16.35 11.67
N ALA A 58 10.67 15.61 10.81
CA ALA A 58 9.26 15.87 10.65
C ALA A 58 8.68 15.77 12.06
N ASP A 59 8.34 16.90 12.66
CA ASP A 59 7.20 16.93 13.56
C ASP A 59 6.14 16.09 12.88
N GLU A 60 5.53 15.16 13.63
CA GLU A 60 4.35 14.42 13.21
C GLU A 60 3.27 15.45 12.89
N THR A 61 3.38 16.02 11.70
CA THR A 61 2.43 16.94 11.12
C THR A 61 1.20 16.09 10.98
N GLU A 62 0.18 16.46 11.75
CA GLU A 62 -1.12 15.82 11.76
C GLU A 62 -1.49 15.48 10.31
N LEU A 63 -1.66 14.18 10.04
CA LEU A 63 -1.94 13.71 8.69
C LEU A 63 -3.33 14.21 8.32
N VAL A 64 -3.41 15.20 7.43
CA VAL A 64 -4.70 15.74 6.94
C VAL A 64 -5.25 14.78 5.88
N PRO A 65 -6.40 14.11 6.12
CA PRO A 65 -6.97 13.17 5.15
C PRO A 65 -7.42 13.86 3.85
N ASN A 66 -7.27 13.16 2.72
CA ASN A 66 -7.83 13.60 1.44
C ASN A 66 -9.36 13.54 1.45
N PRO A 67 -10.06 14.44 0.73
CA PRO A 67 -11.52 14.36 0.59
C PRO A 67 -11.97 12.98 0.08
N LEU A 68 -13.09 12.49 0.60
CA LEU A 68 -13.67 11.20 0.18
C LEU A 68 -13.88 11.14 -1.34
N SER A 69 -14.23 12.26 -1.98
CA SER A 69 -14.39 12.35 -3.43
C SER A 69 -13.14 11.94 -4.19
N ASP A 70 -11.95 12.32 -3.72
CA ASP A 70 -10.69 12.01 -4.41
C ASP A 70 -10.38 10.52 -4.26
N ILE A 71 -10.55 9.99 -3.04
CA ILE A 71 -10.33 8.57 -2.69
C ILE A 71 -11.26 7.64 -3.48
N THR A 72 -12.45 8.13 -3.85
CA THR A 72 -13.50 7.34 -4.51
C THR A 72 -13.67 7.65 -5.99
N SER A 73 -12.83 8.52 -6.57
CA SER A 73 -12.89 8.86 -8.01
C SER A 73 -11.54 8.77 -8.74
N TYR A 74 -10.42 8.67 -8.02
CA TYR A 74 -9.09 8.49 -8.59
C TYR A 74 -8.48 7.15 -8.14
N ASN A 75 -8.85 6.09 -8.85
CA ASN A 75 -8.57 4.71 -8.46
C ASN A 75 -7.82 3.96 -9.55
N ASN A 76 -7.04 2.95 -9.15
CA ASN A 76 -6.51 1.93 -10.05
C ASN A 76 -7.21 0.61 -9.73
N PHE A 77 -8.08 0.17 -10.62
CA PHE A 77 -8.76 -1.13 -10.50
C PHE A 77 -9.07 -1.67 -11.91
N TYR A 78 -8.12 -2.43 -12.47
CA TYR A 78 -8.06 -2.73 -13.91
C TYR A 78 -9.18 -3.67 -14.39
N GLU A 79 -9.80 -4.40 -13.46
CA GLU A 79 -11.04 -5.15 -13.62
C GLU A 79 -12.21 -4.27 -14.10
N PHE A 80 -12.14 -2.96 -13.85
CA PHE A 80 -13.14 -1.98 -14.26
C PHE A 80 -12.64 -0.99 -15.31
N GLY A 81 -11.33 -0.82 -15.49
CA GLY A 81 -10.75 -0.03 -16.59
C GLY A 81 -9.38 0.55 -16.25
N LEU A 82 -8.75 1.22 -17.21
CA LEU A 82 -7.36 1.70 -17.09
C LEU A 82 -7.29 3.17 -16.68
N ASP A 83 -8.32 3.96 -17.02
CA ASP A 83 -8.36 5.37 -16.64
C ASP A 83 -8.74 5.51 -15.17
N LYS A 84 -8.23 6.55 -14.50
CA LYS A 84 -8.39 6.73 -13.05
C LYS A 84 -9.86 6.84 -12.59
N GLY A 85 -10.74 7.31 -13.46
CA GLY A 85 -12.18 7.41 -13.19
C GLY A 85 -12.99 6.19 -13.63
N ASP A 86 -12.39 5.23 -14.35
CA ASP A 86 -13.08 4.03 -14.82
C ASP A 86 -13.63 3.17 -13.67
N PRO A 87 -12.88 2.92 -12.58
CA PRO A 87 -13.41 2.15 -11.45
C PRO A 87 -14.68 2.76 -10.88
N ALA A 88 -14.70 4.06 -10.59
CA ALA A 88 -15.88 4.75 -10.06
C ALA A 88 -17.07 4.74 -11.03
N LYS A 89 -16.80 4.70 -12.33
CA LYS A 89 -17.83 4.65 -13.37
C LYS A 89 -18.44 3.25 -13.55
N TYR A 90 -17.61 2.22 -13.63
CA TYR A 90 -18.02 0.87 -14.07
C TYR A 90 -18.25 -0.14 -12.94
N SER A 91 -17.76 0.13 -11.73
CA SER A 91 -17.96 -0.78 -10.58
C SER A 91 -19.32 -0.62 -9.89
N LYS A 92 -20.18 0.30 -10.32
CA LYS A 92 -21.46 0.61 -9.67
C LYS A 92 -22.39 -0.60 -9.54
N ASP A 93 -22.40 -1.46 -10.55
CA ASP A 93 -23.27 -2.64 -10.61
C ASP A 93 -22.61 -3.90 -10.03
N PHE A 94 -21.35 -3.80 -9.56
CA PHE A 94 -20.67 -4.90 -8.90
C PHE A 94 -21.36 -5.22 -7.58
N LYS A 95 -21.58 -6.52 -7.33
CA LYS A 95 -22.23 -7.01 -6.12
C LYS A 95 -21.19 -7.57 -5.15
N PRO A 96 -20.68 -6.75 -4.21
CA PRO A 96 -19.69 -7.19 -3.24
C PRO A 96 -20.28 -8.06 -2.13
N LYS A 97 -21.62 -8.13 -1.99
CA LYS A 97 -22.29 -8.95 -0.98
C LYS A 97 -23.45 -9.74 -1.63
N PRO A 98 -23.69 -11.01 -1.23
CA PRO A 98 -22.89 -11.80 -0.28
C PRO A 98 -21.48 -12.09 -0.80
N TRP A 99 -20.54 -12.32 0.12
CA TRP A 99 -19.14 -12.60 -0.19
C TRP A 99 -18.62 -13.76 0.64
N SER A 100 -17.72 -14.52 0.04
CA SER A 100 -17.04 -15.63 0.68
C SER A 100 -15.55 -15.58 0.39
N VAL A 101 -14.72 -15.86 1.39
CA VAL A 101 -13.27 -15.96 1.27
C VAL A 101 -12.87 -17.41 1.51
N THR A 102 -12.05 -17.97 0.63
CA THR A 102 -11.46 -19.29 0.83
C THR A 102 -10.08 -19.15 1.43
N ILE A 103 -9.86 -19.79 2.57
CA ILE A 103 -8.56 -19.91 3.23
C ILE A 103 -8.07 -21.34 3.03
N ASP A 104 -6.90 -21.50 2.43
CA ASP A 104 -6.30 -22.79 2.08
C ASP A 104 -4.77 -22.73 2.25
N GLY A 105 -4.09 -23.86 2.03
CA GLY A 105 -2.64 -23.99 2.09
C GLY A 105 -2.14 -24.38 3.47
N GLU A 106 -1.07 -23.75 3.93
CA GLU A 106 -0.34 -24.14 5.14
C GLU A 106 -0.96 -23.53 6.41
N ALA A 107 -2.19 -23.94 6.71
CA ALA A 107 -2.97 -23.51 7.88
C ALA A 107 -3.80 -24.69 8.45
N ASP A 108 -4.04 -24.70 9.76
CA ASP A 108 -4.80 -25.79 10.40
C ASP A 108 -6.32 -25.60 10.27
N VAL A 109 -6.79 -24.36 10.09
CA VAL A 109 -8.21 -24.05 9.85
C VAL A 109 -8.34 -23.52 8.43
N THR A 110 -8.88 -24.35 7.55
CA THR A 110 -9.11 -24.04 6.13
C THR A 110 -10.59 -24.22 5.78
N GLY A 111 -11.00 -23.63 4.66
CA GLY A 111 -12.37 -23.71 4.18
C GLY A 111 -12.83 -22.41 3.53
N THR A 112 -14.11 -22.38 3.19
CA THR A 112 -14.78 -21.19 2.67
C THR A 112 -15.61 -20.57 3.80
N PHE A 113 -15.37 -19.28 4.03
CA PHE A 113 -15.97 -18.51 5.11
C PHE A 113 -16.76 -17.36 4.51
N ASP A 114 -17.93 -17.06 5.07
CA ASP A 114 -18.70 -15.90 4.64
C ASP A 114 -18.06 -14.61 5.17
N TYR A 115 -18.44 -13.46 4.60
CA TYR A 115 -17.94 -12.15 5.02
C TYR A 115 -18.05 -11.94 6.55
N ASP A 116 -19.18 -12.32 7.14
CA ASP A 116 -19.43 -12.15 8.57
C ASP A 116 -18.55 -13.07 9.44
N ASP A 117 -18.14 -14.24 8.94
CA ASP A 117 -17.17 -15.10 9.62
C ASP A 117 -15.77 -14.47 9.64
N ILE A 118 -15.41 -13.74 8.58
CA ILE A 118 -14.13 -13.04 8.47
C ILE A 118 -14.12 -11.80 9.35
N VAL A 119 -15.14 -10.95 9.26
CA VAL A 119 -15.14 -9.61 9.87
C VAL A 119 -15.76 -9.60 11.27
N GLY A 120 -16.87 -10.30 11.46
CA GLY A 120 -17.70 -10.23 12.69
C GLY A 120 -16.96 -10.49 14.01
N PRO A 121 -15.97 -11.40 14.07
CA PRO A 121 -15.22 -11.66 15.31
C PRO A 121 -14.21 -10.57 15.71
N HIS A 122 -14.04 -9.51 14.92
CA HIS A 122 -13.04 -8.48 15.15
C HIS A 122 -13.66 -7.11 15.40
N THR A 123 -12.97 -6.29 16.20
CA THR A 123 -13.26 -4.87 16.31
C THR A 123 -12.61 -4.15 15.13
N ILE A 124 -13.40 -3.35 14.40
CA ILE A 124 -12.88 -2.50 13.33
C ILE A 124 -12.11 -1.32 13.93
N GLU A 125 -10.89 -1.11 13.45
CA GLU A 125 -10.03 0.02 13.80
C GLU A 125 -10.04 1.06 12.66
N GLU A 126 -9.97 2.34 13.01
CA GLU A 126 -9.64 3.40 12.06
C GLU A 126 -8.12 3.64 12.05
N ARG A 127 -7.52 3.72 10.86
CA ARG A 127 -6.10 4.02 10.68
C ARG A 127 -5.87 4.99 9.53
N ILE A 128 -5.27 6.14 9.85
CA ILE A 128 -4.92 7.17 8.87
C ILE A 128 -3.56 6.83 8.27
N TYR A 129 -3.55 6.32 7.03
CA TYR A 129 -2.34 5.88 6.34
C TYR A 129 -2.04 6.70 5.10
N ARG A 130 -0.74 6.79 4.79
CA ARG A 130 -0.23 7.32 3.53
C ARG A 130 -0.22 6.18 2.50
N LEU A 131 -1.16 6.21 1.56
CA LEU A 131 -1.14 5.34 0.38
C LEU A 131 -0.23 5.96 -0.67
N ARG A 132 0.76 5.21 -1.16
CA ARG A 132 1.67 5.66 -2.23
C ARG A 132 1.60 4.72 -3.41
N CYS A 133 1.14 5.23 -4.54
CA CYS A 133 1.16 4.48 -5.79
C CYS A 133 2.56 4.53 -6.41
N VAL A 134 2.90 3.46 -7.16
CA VAL A 134 4.13 3.39 -7.96
C VAL A 134 4.17 4.46 -9.06
N GLU A 135 3.02 4.95 -9.51
CA GLU A 135 2.85 6.01 -10.51
C GLU A 135 3.15 7.43 -9.95
N ALA A 136 3.81 7.52 -8.79
CA ALA A 136 4.26 8.76 -8.17
C ALA A 136 3.14 9.72 -7.67
N TRP A 137 1.95 9.19 -7.37
CA TRP A 137 0.91 9.90 -6.62
C TRP A 137 0.65 9.23 -5.26
N SER A 138 0.07 9.98 -4.33
CA SER A 138 -0.22 9.50 -2.97
C SER A 138 -1.48 10.15 -2.40
N MET A 139 -2.07 9.49 -1.41
CA MET A 139 -3.19 10.00 -0.62
C MET A 139 -2.97 9.71 0.87
N ILE A 140 -3.58 10.52 1.73
CA ILE A 140 -3.78 10.24 3.14
C ILE A 140 -5.22 9.74 3.29
N VAL A 141 -5.38 8.48 3.68
CA VAL A 141 -6.68 7.81 3.71
C VAL A 141 -6.99 7.30 5.11
N PRO A 142 -8.17 7.63 5.68
CA PRO A 142 -8.63 7.08 6.96
C PRO A 142 -9.34 5.74 6.70
N TRP A 143 -8.56 4.66 6.66
CA TRP A 143 -9.08 3.31 6.45
C TRP A 143 -9.78 2.78 7.69
N ASN A 144 -10.80 1.96 7.49
CA ASN A 144 -11.41 1.14 8.54
C ASN A 144 -11.12 -0.32 8.23
N GLY A 145 -10.62 -1.08 9.19
CA GLY A 145 -10.30 -2.49 8.95
C GLY A 145 -9.83 -3.25 10.18
N ILE A 146 -9.30 -4.45 9.92
CA ILE A 146 -8.83 -5.40 10.93
C ILE A 146 -7.33 -5.63 10.71
N PRO A 147 -6.48 -5.62 11.76
CA PRO A 147 -5.09 -6.01 11.61
C PRO A 147 -4.98 -7.40 10.98
N LEU A 148 -4.31 -7.51 9.82
CA LEU A 148 -4.26 -8.75 9.05
C LEU A 148 -3.67 -9.90 9.88
N GLY A 149 -2.63 -9.62 10.68
CA GLY A 149 -2.03 -10.62 11.56
C GLY A 149 -3.02 -11.20 12.58
N ASP A 150 -3.98 -10.42 13.07
CA ASP A 150 -4.99 -10.92 14.00
C ASP A 150 -6.05 -11.78 13.30
N LEU A 151 -6.41 -11.43 12.07
CA LEU A 151 -7.23 -12.28 11.22
C LEU A 151 -6.53 -13.62 10.94
N LEU A 152 -5.27 -13.59 10.49
CA LEU A 152 -4.52 -14.79 10.14
C LEU A 152 -4.33 -15.75 11.32
N LYS A 153 -4.10 -15.25 12.54
CA LYS A 153 -3.97 -16.09 13.75
C LYS A 153 -5.15 -17.04 13.97
N ARG A 154 -6.36 -16.64 13.58
CA ARG A 154 -7.56 -17.48 13.70
C ARG A 154 -7.47 -18.74 12.85
N PHE A 155 -6.80 -18.63 11.70
CA PHE A 155 -6.63 -19.73 10.76
C PHE A 155 -5.46 -20.65 11.11
N LYS A 156 -4.65 -20.28 12.11
CA LYS A 156 -3.51 -21.05 12.62
C LYS A 156 -2.53 -21.46 11.50
N PRO A 157 -1.82 -20.51 10.86
CA PRO A 157 -0.75 -20.83 9.92
C PRO A 157 0.29 -21.72 10.59
N ASN A 158 0.68 -22.82 9.94
CA ASN A 158 1.61 -23.78 10.52
C ASN A 158 3.08 -23.36 10.25
N SER A 159 4.04 -24.10 10.80
CA SER A 159 5.48 -23.77 10.69
C SER A 159 6.07 -23.84 9.27
N ARG A 160 5.34 -24.38 8.30
CA ARG A 160 5.73 -24.38 6.88
C ARG A 160 5.25 -23.14 6.13
N ALA A 161 4.31 -22.36 6.67
CA ALA A 161 3.80 -21.14 6.05
C ALA A 161 4.90 -20.06 6.01
N LYS A 162 5.33 -19.69 4.80
CA LYS A 162 6.35 -18.65 4.59
C LYS A 162 5.80 -17.38 3.94
N TYR A 163 4.68 -17.51 3.26
CA TYR A 163 4.04 -16.44 2.51
C TYR A 163 2.52 -16.54 2.65
N VAL A 164 1.86 -15.41 2.49
CA VAL A 164 0.40 -15.32 2.34
C VAL A 164 0.14 -14.82 0.93
N ALA A 165 -0.63 -15.59 0.16
CA ALA A 165 -1.06 -15.21 -1.18
C ALA A 165 -2.52 -14.74 -1.14
N PHE A 166 -2.80 -13.64 -1.83
CA PHE A 166 -4.12 -13.06 -1.99
C PHE A 166 -4.54 -13.19 -3.43
N GLN A 167 -5.79 -13.57 -3.68
CA GLN A 167 -6.35 -13.69 -5.02
C GLN A 167 -7.68 -12.96 -5.08
N THR A 168 -7.81 -12.06 -6.05
CA THR A 168 -9.05 -11.33 -6.33
C THR A 168 -10.08 -12.22 -7.04
N VAL A 169 -11.33 -11.77 -7.07
CA VAL A 169 -12.42 -12.51 -7.73
C VAL A 169 -12.29 -12.47 -9.25
N VAL A 170 -12.74 -13.52 -9.94
CA VAL A 170 -12.96 -13.51 -11.40
C VAL A 170 -14.46 -13.53 -11.68
N ARG A 171 -15.01 -12.40 -12.12
CA ARG A 171 -16.41 -12.26 -12.56
C ARG A 171 -16.50 -11.40 -13.82
N PRO A 172 -16.09 -11.90 -15.01
CA PRO A 172 -16.04 -11.09 -16.22
C PRO A 172 -17.40 -10.52 -16.66
N ALA A 173 -18.51 -11.01 -16.13
CA ALA A 173 -19.86 -10.45 -16.31
C ALA A 173 -20.06 -9.11 -15.57
N GLU A 174 -19.44 -8.95 -14.41
CA GLU A 174 -19.51 -7.73 -13.59
C GLU A 174 -18.25 -6.87 -13.73
N MET A 175 -17.12 -7.47 -14.12
CA MET A 175 -15.79 -6.87 -14.21
C MET A 175 -15.29 -6.87 -15.67
N PRO A 176 -15.68 -5.87 -16.49
CA PRO A 176 -15.44 -5.87 -17.94
C PRO A 176 -13.95 -5.86 -18.32
N GLY A 177 -13.09 -5.32 -17.46
CA GLY A 177 -11.63 -5.31 -17.64
C GLY A 177 -11.02 -6.71 -17.68
N GLN A 178 -11.64 -7.71 -17.02
CA GLN A 178 -11.16 -9.09 -17.01
C GLN A 178 -11.27 -9.79 -18.37
N ARG A 179 -12.04 -9.24 -19.31
CA ARG A 179 -12.12 -9.73 -20.69
C ARG A 179 -11.03 -9.14 -21.58
N ARG A 180 -10.28 -8.15 -21.07
CA ARG A 180 -9.19 -7.49 -21.78
C ARG A 180 -7.88 -8.14 -21.36
N GLY A 181 -6.99 -8.40 -22.31
CA GLY A 181 -5.63 -8.92 -22.04
C GLY A 181 -4.69 -7.86 -21.47
N VAL A 182 -5.15 -7.06 -20.52
CA VAL A 182 -4.35 -5.99 -19.87
C VAL A 182 -3.50 -6.52 -18.73
N LEU A 183 -3.94 -7.59 -18.08
CA LEU A 183 -3.26 -8.35 -17.03
C LEU A 183 -3.67 -9.82 -17.13
N ASP A 184 -2.86 -10.70 -16.54
CA ASP A 184 -3.28 -12.08 -16.29
C ASP A 184 -4.19 -12.09 -15.05
N PHE A 185 -5.49 -12.31 -15.26
CA PHE A 185 -6.49 -12.36 -14.18
C PHE A 185 -6.68 -13.80 -13.65
N PRO A 186 -7.01 -13.98 -12.36
CA PRO A 186 -7.24 -12.96 -11.33
C PRO A 186 -5.97 -12.20 -10.96
N TYR A 187 -6.12 -10.96 -10.47
CA TYR A 187 -5.02 -10.27 -9.82
C TYR A 187 -4.62 -11.04 -8.56
N VAL A 188 -3.32 -11.33 -8.43
CA VAL A 188 -2.73 -12.07 -7.31
C VAL A 188 -1.60 -11.24 -6.73
N GLU A 189 -1.51 -11.22 -5.40
CA GLU A 189 -0.42 -10.59 -4.66
C GLU A 189 0.05 -11.47 -3.51
N GLY A 190 1.21 -11.16 -2.94
CA GLY A 190 1.76 -11.92 -1.84
C GLY A 190 2.63 -11.10 -0.88
N LEU A 191 2.57 -11.48 0.39
CA LEU A 191 3.44 -10.97 1.44
C LEU A 191 4.23 -12.13 2.04
N THR A 192 5.43 -11.86 2.57
CA THR A 192 6.04 -12.79 3.51
C THR A 192 5.12 -12.94 4.73
N ILE A 193 5.20 -14.08 5.43
CA ILE A 193 4.40 -14.27 6.64
C ILE A 193 4.72 -13.21 7.71
N GLU A 194 5.96 -12.72 7.77
CA GLU A 194 6.37 -11.65 8.68
C GLU A 194 5.67 -10.32 8.35
N GLU A 195 5.63 -9.92 7.08
CA GLU A 195 4.91 -8.72 6.62
C GLU A 195 3.40 -8.84 6.81
N ALA A 196 2.83 -10.01 6.51
CA ALA A 196 1.40 -10.26 6.68
C ALA A 196 0.97 -10.20 8.16
N MET A 197 1.85 -10.65 9.07
CA MET A 197 1.63 -10.62 10.52
C MET A 197 2.04 -9.29 11.16
N HIS A 198 2.65 -8.38 10.41
CA HIS A 198 3.09 -7.08 10.92
C HIS A 198 1.89 -6.24 11.36
N PRO A 199 1.95 -5.53 12.51
CA PRO A 199 0.81 -4.81 13.05
C PRO A 199 0.30 -3.68 12.15
N LEU A 200 1.07 -3.20 11.16
CA LEU A 200 0.63 -2.17 10.21
C LEU A 200 -0.21 -2.71 9.04
N THR A 201 -0.13 -4.00 8.74
CA THR A 201 -0.88 -4.58 7.62
C THR A 201 -2.35 -4.72 8.02
N LEU A 202 -3.23 -4.18 7.20
CA LEU A 202 -4.66 -4.03 7.51
C LEU A 202 -5.49 -4.71 6.42
N MET A 203 -6.42 -5.58 6.82
CA MET A 203 -7.51 -6.02 5.97
C MET A 203 -8.60 -4.95 6.02
N VAL A 204 -8.77 -4.20 4.93
CA VAL A 204 -9.63 -3.01 4.88
C VAL A 204 -11.07 -3.44 4.62
N THR A 205 -12.02 -2.92 5.39
CA THR A 205 -13.46 -3.19 5.21
C THR A 205 -14.26 -1.90 4.98
N GLY A 206 -13.60 -0.74 5.12
CA GLY A 206 -14.24 0.57 5.01
C GLY A 206 -13.26 1.73 4.89
N VAL A 207 -13.82 2.91 4.71
CA VAL A 207 -13.08 4.18 4.66
C VAL A 207 -13.98 5.29 5.17
N TYR A 208 -13.47 6.26 5.94
CA TYR A 208 -14.27 7.36 6.48
C TYR A 208 -15.51 6.91 7.31
N GLY A 209 -15.44 5.74 7.96
CA GLY A 209 -16.52 5.19 8.78
C GLY A 209 -17.70 4.61 7.97
N ILE A 210 -17.57 4.48 6.65
CA ILE A 210 -18.56 3.82 5.78
C ILE A 210 -18.01 2.50 5.24
N ASP A 211 -18.90 1.61 4.79
CA ASP A 211 -18.54 0.40 4.03
C ASP A 211 -17.66 0.77 2.82
N LEU A 212 -16.69 -0.09 2.51
CA LEU A 212 -15.75 0.14 1.42
C LEU A 212 -16.50 0.28 0.09
N PRO A 213 -16.32 1.37 -0.69
CA PRO A 213 -16.92 1.51 -2.00
C PRO A 213 -16.35 0.50 -3.01
N ASN A 214 -17.14 0.09 -4.01
CA ASN A 214 -16.74 -0.92 -5.00
C ASN A 214 -15.43 -0.58 -5.72
N GLN A 215 -15.24 0.70 -6.09
CA GLN A 215 -14.04 1.18 -6.76
C GLN A 215 -12.77 1.15 -5.90
N ASN A 216 -12.93 0.96 -4.58
CA ASN A 216 -11.83 0.82 -3.62
C ASN A 216 -11.58 -0.65 -3.24
N GLY A 217 -12.24 -1.62 -3.88
CA GLY A 217 -12.02 -3.05 -3.62
C GLY A 217 -13.02 -3.69 -2.68
N ALA A 218 -14.25 -3.18 -2.57
CA ALA A 218 -15.28 -3.81 -1.74
C ALA A 218 -15.41 -5.32 -2.00
N PRO A 219 -15.71 -6.14 -0.96
CA PRO A 219 -15.96 -5.73 0.41
C PRO A 219 -14.71 -5.76 1.33
N LEU A 220 -13.57 -6.27 0.84
CA LEU A 220 -12.35 -6.60 1.62
C LEU A 220 -11.08 -6.40 0.78
#